data_AF-A0A9W7KWE2-F1
#
_entry.id   AF-A0A9W7KWE2-F1
#
_cell.length_a   1.000
_cell.length_b   1.000
_cell.length_c   1.000
_cell.angle_alpha   90.00
_cell.angle_beta   90.00
_cell.angle_gamma   90.00
#
_symmetry.space_group_name_H-M   'P 1'
#
loop_
_entity.id
_entity.type
_entity.pdbx_description
1 polymer ?
#
loop_
_entity_poly.entity_id
_entity_poly.type
_entity_poly.pdbx_seq_one_letter_code
_entity_poly.pdbx_strand_id
1 'polypeptide(L)'
;MASSIALLNLCNTFDSIYGSSAGSIIGAYMISRQMCVDVYSSILVGNRLFLQKPDLIKFAARASVNSKSKDNYEATGMNISYVLKDVMSAQGLRPFDFDAFIANVEGQPLYVLSSGENFTQGIFGAEDFFDTYSEEQGVKYATRSKEDDPRGLDSGFFSCLASSMVVPGAGGKPISLSKNGEEPKMYCDAFVYEAVPIRAPVYHSNATHVMILRTRPSAAPLKTVPGFYETKIGKYYFDQWGMEDVAEWYAAGGQQFRYLEEVACTSEGLLGSEVKIPPMDVVYARPNLTWEEVRSITDTTKWRSAYVLPLMVDQDIAEMSPLEQKEKVVVQGIRDGFVAGYEAMKDAAGATLPDGMTSSDLADLLFPFREDYDPRYDVKKPIKPEELQTVYVKGKKISEITKKNSILFKKTRKRGRIKSVISKLYRKMSRLLRRRESRETVDEKWEKIKLALPAVEDFPHLARQIKARLEQEERDLKIIKAL
;
A
#
# COMPACT_ATOMS: atom_id res chain seq x y z
N MET A 1 2.52 -0.78 -14.06
CA MET A 1 1.59 -1.89 -14.34
C MET A 1 0.20 -1.40 -14.71
N ALA A 2 -0.56 -0.74 -13.81
CA ALA A 2 -1.89 -0.24 -14.18
C ALA A 2 -1.88 0.66 -15.45
N SER A 3 -0.84 1.50 -15.60
CA SER A 3 -0.66 2.32 -16.80
C SER A 3 -0.46 1.53 -18.09
N SER A 4 0.15 0.33 -18.04
CA SER A 4 0.30 -0.50 -19.24
C SER A 4 -1.04 -1.14 -19.61
N ILE A 5 -1.85 -1.58 -18.63
CA ILE A 5 -3.22 -2.05 -18.87
C ILE A 5 -4.04 -0.98 -19.60
N ALA A 6 -3.99 0.27 -19.10
CA ALA A 6 -4.71 1.38 -19.69
C ALA A 6 -4.21 1.71 -21.11
N LEU A 7 -2.88 1.78 -21.30
CA LEU A 7 -2.29 2.06 -22.60
C LEU A 7 -2.66 1.00 -23.65
N LEU A 8 -2.65 -0.27 -23.25
CA LEU A 8 -3.02 -1.41 -24.11
C LEU A 8 -4.54 -1.54 -24.31
N ASN A 9 -5.34 -0.63 -23.74
CA ASN A 9 -6.79 -0.64 -23.79
C ASN A 9 -7.39 -1.96 -23.26
N LEU A 10 -6.79 -2.51 -22.21
CA LEU A 10 -7.21 -3.74 -21.54
C LEU A 10 -8.06 -3.46 -20.29
N CYS A 11 -8.33 -2.20 -19.94
CA CYS A 11 -9.10 -1.89 -18.74
C CYS A 11 -10.46 -2.60 -18.68
N ASN A 12 -11.15 -2.79 -19.80
CA ASN A 12 -12.46 -3.46 -19.85
C ASN A 12 -12.39 -5.00 -19.87
N THR A 13 -11.20 -5.62 -19.75
CA THR A 13 -11.07 -7.09 -19.78
C THR A 13 -11.23 -7.75 -18.40
N PHE A 14 -11.38 -6.96 -17.34
CA PHE A 14 -11.51 -7.48 -15.97
C PHE A 14 -12.96 -7.37 -15.50
N ASP A 15 -13.52 -8.47 -15.02
CA ASP A 15 -14.88 -8.49 -14.47
C ASP A 15 -14.97 -7.77 -13.12
N SER A 16 -13.88 -7.72 -12.37
CA SER A 16 -13.81 -7.02 -11.08
C SER A 16 -12.38 -6.58 -10.77
N ILE A 17 -12.25 -5.55 -9.93
CA ILE A 17 -10.96 -5.04 -9.47
C ILE A 17 -10.93 -5.08 -7.94
N TYR A 18 -9.87 -5.65 -7.39
CA TYR A 18 -9.63 -5.70 -5.95
C TYR A 18 -8.42 -4.83 -5.60
N GLY A 19 -8.58 -3.97 -4.60
CA GLY A 19 -7.55 -3.07 -4.12
C GLY A 19 -7.18 -3.33 -2.66
N SER A 20 -5.88 -3.29 -2.37
CA SER A 20 -5.33 -3.27 -1.01
C SER A 20 -4.42 -2.05 -0.87
N SER A 21 -4.65 -1.21 0.14
CA SER A 21 -3.88 0.02 0.39
C SER A 21 -3.83 0.94 -0.84
N ALA A 22 -2.64 1.32 -1.30
CA ALA A 22 -2.45 2.09 -2.53
C ALA A 22 -3.12 1.44 -3.76
N GLY A 23 -3.25 0.12 -3.80
CA GLY A 23 -3.99 -0.60 -4.84
C GLY A 23 -5.46 -0.20 -4.93
N SER A 24 -6.09 0.19 -3.82
CA SER A 24 -7.48 0.66 -3.76
C SER A 24 -7.66 2.00 -4.47
N ILE A 25 -6.73 2.94 -4.28
CA ILE A 25 -6.72 4.21 -5.01
C ILE A 25 -6.46 3.96 -6.50
N ILE A 26 -5.47 3.12 -6.83
CA ILE A 26 -5.14 2.80 -8.24
C ILE A 26 -6.35 2.14 -8.92
N GLY A 27 -7.02 1.19 -8.27
CA GLY A 27 -8.22 0.54 -8.77
C GLY A 27 -9.38 1.50 -8.98
N ALA A 28 -9.62 2.42 -8.05
CA ALA A 28 -10.60 3.49 -8.20
C ALA A 28 -10.35 4.36 -9.44
N TYR A 29 -9.11 4.85 -9.60
CA TYR A 29 -8.74 5.65 -10.77
C TYR A 29 -8.86 4.83 -12.06
N MET A 30 -8.47 3.55 -12.04
CA MET A 30 -8.58 2.67 -13.20
C MET A 30 -10.05 2.47 -13.64
N ILE A 31 -10.99 2.32 -12.72
CA ILE A 31 -12.43 2.19 -13.03
C ILE A 31 -13.00 3.49 -13.58
N SER A 32 -12.62 4.64 -13.02
CA SER A 32 -12.98 5.96 -13.58
C SER A 32 -12.24 6.29 -14.90
N ARG A 33 -11.44 5.38 -15.44
CA ARG A 33 -10.62 5.56 -16.65
C ARG A 33 -9.64 6.73 -16.54
N GLN A 34 -9.29 7.09 -15.31
CA GLN A 34 -8.28 8.08 -14.98
C GLN A 34 -6.95 7.38 -14.66
N MET A 35 -5.85 7.98 -15.09
CA MET A 35 -4.52 7.59 -14.61
C MET A 35 -4.14 8.40 -13.38
N CYS A 36 -3.51 7.79 -12.39
CA CYS A 36 -3.09 8.46 -11.14
C CYS A 36 -1.57 8.42 -10.92
N VAL A 37 -0.79 8.32 -12.00
CA VAL A 37 0.67 8.21 -11.92
C VAL A 37 1.28 9.43 -11.22
N ASP A 38 0.76 10.62 -11.52
CA ASP A 38 1.15 11.89 -10.93
C ASP A 38 0.91 11.96 -9.42
N VAL A 39 -0.13 11.29 -8.92
CA VAL A 39 -0.39 11.15 -7.47
C VAL A 39 0.83 10.55 -6.79
N TYR A 40 1.31 9.41 -7.29
CA TYR A 40 2.42 8.68 -6.66
C TYR A 40 3.79 9.23 -7.01
N SER A 41 4.03 9.67 -8.24
CA SER A 41 5.35 10.15 -8.67
C SER A 41 5.68 11.54 -8.15
N SER A 42 4.66 12.40 -8.00
CA SER A 42 4.88 13.84 -7.89
C SER A 42 4.18 14.47 -6.68
N ILE A 43 2.89 14.17 -6.48
CA ILE A 43 2.08 14.80 -5.43
C ILE A 43 2.46 14.26 -4.04
N LEU A 44 2.53 12.94 -3.86
CA LEU A 44 2.84 12.32 -2.56
C LEU A 44 4.32 12.42 -2.20
N VAL A 45 5.20 12.18 -3.18
CA VAL A 45 6.66 12.27 -3.06
C VAL A 45 7.10 13.70 -2.71
N GLY A 46 6.50 14.69 -3.38
CA GLY A 46 6.84 16.10 -3.20
C GLY A 46 6.31 16.73 -1.92
N ASN A 47 5.37 16.07 -1.22
CA ASN A 47 4.64 16.70 -0.13
C ASN A 47 4.95 16.11 1.25
N ARG A 48 5.53 16.94 2.12
CA ARG A 48 5.80 16.64 3.53
C ARG A 48 4.54 16.48 4.38
N LEU A 49 3.38 16.90 3.87
CA LEU A 49 2.09 16.70 4.53
C LEU A 49 1.71 15.23 4.54
N PHE A 50 2.06 14.47 3.48
CA PHE A 50 1.75 13.05 3.38
C PHE A 50 2.57 12.23 4.37
N LEU A 51 3.91 12.34 4.34
CA LEU A 51 4.77 11.58 5.27
C LEU A 51 5.40 12.50 6.33
N GLN A 52 4.97 12.33 7.57
CA GLN A 52 5.44 13.08 8.74
C GLN A 52 6.36 12.20 9.60
N LYS A 53 7.60 11.98 9.13
CA LYS A 53 8.61 11.14 9.81
C LYS A 53 8.79 11.44 11.30
N PRO A 54 8.79 12.71 11.78
CA PRO A 54 8.89 13.00 13.21
C PRO A 54 7.77 12.36 14.04
N ASP A 55 6.56 12.24 13.49
CA ASP A 55 5.41 11.66 14.18
C ASP A 55 5.45 10.13 14.18
N LEU A 56 6.02 9.50 13.14
CA LEU A 56 6.37 8.07 13.19
C LEU A 56 7.38 7.79 14.30
N ILE A 57 8.42 8.62 14.43
CA ILE A 57 9.45 8.46 15.46
C ILE A 57 8.87 8.64 16.87
N LYS A 58 8.00 9.65 17.06
CA LYS A 58 7.31 9.85 18.34
C LYS A 58 6.43 8.65 18.70
N PHE A 59 5.70 8.10 17.75
CA PHE A 59 4.86 6.92 17.98
C PHE A 59 5.72 5.71 18.35
N ALA A 60 6.78 5.44 17.59
CA ALA A 60 7.73 4.37 17.88
C ALA A 60 8.37 4.52 19.27
N ALA A 61 8.71 5.74 19.68
CA ALA A 61 9.26 6.02 21.01
C ALA A 61 8.25 5.72 22.13
N ARG A 62 6.96 6.06 21.95
CA ARG A 62 5.89 5.71 22.90
C ARG A 62 5.68 4.21 23.00
N ALA A 63 5.59 3.54 21.85
CA ALA A 63 5.46 2.09 21.78
C ALA A 63 6.63 1.37 22.50
N SER A 64 7.83 1.95 22.47
CA SER A 64 9.00 1.41 23.20
C SER A 64 8.91 1.55 24.72
N VAL A 65 8.23 2.58 25.21
CA VAL A 65 8.14 2.90 26.65
C VAL A 65 6.99 2.13 27.33
N ASN A 66 6.19 1.36 26.57
CA ASN A 66 5.03 0.61 27.08
C ASN A 66 4.11 1.49 27.95
N SER A 67 4.01 2.79 27.64
CA SER A 67 3.12 3.67 28.38
C SER A 67 1.69 3.29 28.04
N LYS A 68 1.02 2.57 28.95
CA LYS A 68 -0.43 2.31 28.92
C LYS A 68 -1.27 3.60 29.00
N SER A 69 -0.67 4.78 28.81
CA SER A 69 -1.41 6.02 28.68
C SER A 69 -2.38 5.88 27.51
N LYS A 70 -3.67 5.90 27.81
CA LYS A 70 -4.78 6.00 26.85
C LYS A 70 -4.85 7.38 26.18
N ASP A 71 -3.75 8.13 26.16
CA ASP A 71 -3.70 9.39 25.44
C ASP A 71 -3.86 9.05 23.95
N ASN A 72 -5.05 9.38 23.43
CA ASN A 72 -5.44 9.18 22.04
C ASN A 72 -4.40 9.85 21.14
N TYR A 73 -3.47 9.06 20.61
CA TYR A 73 -2.43 9.57 19.75
C TYR A 73 -3.01 9.77 18.36
N GLU A 74 -3.22 11.02 17.99
CA GLU A 74 -3.77 11.40 16.69
C GLU A 74 -2.71 11.62 15.61
N ALA A 75 -1.41 11.47 15.91
CA ALA A 75 -0.40 11.84 14.93
C ALA A 75 -0.28 10.79 13.82
N THR A 76 -0.74 11.18 12.63
CA THR A 76 -0.66 10.40 11.40
C THR A 76 0.72 10.57 10.79
N GLY A 77 1.64 9.63 11.05
CA GLY A 77 2.91 9.56 10.35
C GLY A 77 2.75 9.47 8.82
N MET A 78 1.62 8.89 8.36
CA MET A 78 1.10 8.93 7.00
C MET A 78 -0.27 9.61 7.01
N ASN A 79 -0.36 10.82 6.46
CA ASN A 79 -1.59 11.61 6.44
C ASN A 79 -2.51 11.16 5.30
N ILE A 80 -3.31 10.12 5.58
CA ILE A 80 -4.29 9.58 4.63
C ILE A 80 -5.36 10.62 4.29
N SER A 81 -5.74 11.45 5.28
CA SER A 81 -6.65 12.58 5.06
C SER A 81 -6.15 13.53 3.97
N TYR A 82 -4.84 13.82 3.88
CA TYR A 82 -4.30 14.65 2.79
C TYR A 82 -4.53 14.00 1.42
N VAL A 83 -4.35 12.68 1.29
CA VAL A 83 -4.58 11.98 0.01
C VAL A 83 -6.05 12.08 -0.39
N LEU A 84 -6.97 11.83 0.53
CA LEU A 84 -8.39 11.81 0.20
C LEU A 84 -8.98 13.23 0.07
N LYS A 85 -8.65 14.15 0.98
CA LYS A 85 -9.15 15.54 1.03
C LYS A 85 -8.49 16.43 0.00
N ASP A 86 -7.16 16.49 0.03
CA ASP A 86 -6.42 17.52 -0.68
C ASP A 86 -5.99 17.04 -2.07
N VAL A 87 -5.98 15.72 -2.32
CA VAL A 87 -5.66 15.16 -3.65
C VAL A 87 -6.92 14.72 -4.38
N MET A 88 -7.69 13.78 -3.83
CA MET A 88 -8.78 13.10 -4.57
C MET A 88 -10.14 13.83 -4.57
N SER A 89 -10.38 14.74 -3.62
CA SER A 89 -11.66 15.45 -3.55
C SER A 89 -11.97 16.26 -4.83
N ALA A 90 -13.22 16.67 -4.99
CA ALA A 90 -13.65 17.48 -6.14
C ALA A 90 -12.83 18.78 -6.32
N GLN A 91 -12.25 19.32 -5.24
CA GLN A 91 -11.39 20.51 -5.25
C GLN A 91 -9.90 20.18 -5.04
N GLY A 92 -9.55 18.90 -5.01
CA GLY A 92 -8.20 18.42 -4.76
C GLY A 92 -7.24 18.64 -5.93
N LEU A 93 -5.98 18.28 -5.71
CA LEU A 93 -4.91 18.40 -6.71
C LEU A 93 -5.11 17.46 -7.91
N ARG A 94 -5.78 16.33 -7.69
CA ARG A 94 -6.16 15.34 -8.71
C ARG A 94 -7.60 14.88 -8.43
N PRO A 95 -8.61 15.69 -8.79
CA PRO A 95 -9.99 15.34 -8.49
C PRO A 95 -10.40 14.00 -9.09
N PHE A 96 -11.04 13.18 -8.28
CA PHE A 96 -11.60 11.91 -8.69
C PHE A 96 -12.86 12.12 -9.54
N ASP A 97 -12.92 11.48 -10.71
CA ASP A 97 -14.06 11.54 -11.61
C ASP A 97 -15.13 10.54 -11.17
N PHE A 98 -15.99 10.97 -10.26
CA PHE A 98 -17.09 10.16 -9.74
C PHE A 98 -18.11 9.79 -10.82
N ASP A 99 -18.35 10.64 -11.81
CA ASP A 99 -19.33 10.36 -12.85
C ASP A 99 -18.84 9.19 -13.72
N ALA A 100 -17.57 9.25 -14.15
CA ALA A 100 -16.94 8.13 -14.84
C ALA A 100 -16.84 6.88 -13.96
N PHE A 101 -16.55 7.03 -12.66
CA PHE A 101 -16.52 5.89 -11.75
C PHE A 101 -17.88 5.18 -11.66
N ILE A 102 -18.95 5.92 -11.38
CA ILE A 102 -20.32 5.40 -11.25
C ILE A 102 -20.77 4.74 -12.55
N ALA A 103 -20.46 5.34 -13.71
CA ALA A 103 -20.80 4.77 -15.01
C ALA A 103 -20.10 3.43 -15.30
N ASN A 104 -18.91 3.19 -14.74
CA ASN A 104 -18.12 1.99 -15.01
C ASN A 104 -18.22 0.93 -13.90
N VAL A 105 -18.43 1.31 -12.64
CA VAL A 105 -18.38 0.39 -11.49
C VAL A 105 -19.49 -0.66 -11.52
N GLU A 106 -20.60 -0.39 -12.21
CA GLU A 106 -21.68 -1.36 -12.38
C GLU A 106 -21.27 -2.56 -13.25
N GLY A 107 -20.50 -2.31 -14.32
CA GLY A 107 -19.98 -3.37 -15.19
C GLY A 107 -18.61 -3.90 -14.77
N GLN A 108 -17.90 -3.18 -13.91
CA GLN A 108 -16.57 -3.53 -13.40
C GLN A 108 -16.47 -3.08 -11.93
N PRO A 109 -17.01 -3.86 -10.98
CA PRO A 109 -16.98 -3.53 -9.57
C PRO A 109 -15.57 -3.33 -9.02
N LEU A 110 -15.42 -2.32 -8.15
CA LEU A 110 -14.28 -2.16 -7.26
C LEU A 110 -14.61 -2.82 -5.92
N TYR A 111 -13.68 -3.60 -5.40
CA TYR A 111 -13.68 -4.07 -4.03
C TYR A 111 -12.46 -3.52 -3.28
N VAL A 112 -12.72 -2.76 -2.23
CA VAL A 112 -11.69 -2.19 -1.36
C VAL A 112 -11.50 -3.11 -0.17
N LEU A 113 -10.31 -3.68 -0.03
CA LEU A 113 -9.99 -4.57 1.07
C LEU A 113 -9.59 -3.79 2.31
N SER A 114 -9.90 -4.31 3.51
CA SER A 114 -9.41 -3.80 4.79
C SER A 114 -9.31 -4.92 5.82
N SER A 115 -8.55 -4.69 6.89
CA SER A 115 -8.38 -5.63 7.99
C SER A 115 -9.11 -5.16 9.24
N GLY A 116 -10.12 -5.92 9.65
CA GLY A 116 -10.99 -5.61 10.77
C GLY A 116 -10.58 -6.27 12.08
N GLU A 117 -11.29 -5.95 13.15
CA GLU A 117 -11.17 -6.66 14.44
C GLU A 117 -11.64 -8.11 14.34
N ASN A 118 -11.26 -8.94 15.34
CA ASN A 118 -11.63 -10.36 15.42
C ASN A 118 -11.27 -11.17 14.16
N PHE A 119 -10.18 -10.81 13.49
CA PHE A 119 -9.72 -11.45 12.24
C PHE A 119 -10.74 -11.36 11.09
N THR A 120 -11.62 -10.37 11.12
CA THR A 120 -12.57 -10.13 10.04
C THR A 120 -11.90 -9.38 8.89
N GLN A 121 -12.24 -9.76 7.66
CA GLN A 121 -11.78 -9.05 6.48
C GLN A 121 -12.90 -8.15 5.95
N GLY A 122 -12.59 -6.87 5.80
CA GLY A 122 -13.45 -5.92 5.10
C GLY A 122 -13.28 -6.11 3.60
N ILE A 123 -14.38 -6.36 2.90
CA ILE A 123 -14.47 -6.34 1.44
C ILE A 123 -15.59 -5.36 1.12
N PHE A 124 -15.22 -4.12 0.78
CA PHE A 124 -16.17 -3.03 0.57
C PHE A 124 -16.44 -2.81 -0.91
N GLY A 125 -17.70 -2.94 -1.32
CA GLY A 125 -18.18 -2.81 -2.70
C GLY A 125 -18.99 -1.55 -2.96
N ALA A 126 -19.64 -1.49 -4.12
CA ALA A 126 -20.49 -0.35 -4.50
C ALA A 126 -21.63 -0.11 -3.49
N GLU A 127 -22.14 -1.16 -2.88
CA GLU A 127 -23.14 -1.13 -1.81
C GLU A 127 -22.65 -0.44 -0.53
N ASP A 128 -21.34 -0.47 -0.26
CA ASP A 128 -20.73 0.17 0.89
C ASP A 128 -20.27 1.61 0.59
N PHE A 129 -20.12 1.95 -0.70
CA PHE A 129 -19.64 3.26 -1.13
C PHE A 129 -20.73 4.33 -1.10
N PHE A 130 -21.99 3.93 -1.23
CA PHE A 130 -23.12 4.81 -1.51
C PHE A 130 -24.24 4.57 -0.50
N ASP A 131 -24.56 5.55 0.36
CA ASP A 131 -25.51 5.33 1.47
C ASP A 131 -26.99 5.25 1.04
N THR A 132 -27.40 5.66 -0.17
CA THR A 132 -28.82 5.61 -0.58
C THR A 132 -29.09 5.76 -2.10
N TYR A 133 -30.04 4.97 -2.62
CA TYR A 133 -30.73 5.20 -3.90
C TYR A 133 -31.82 6.26 -3.70
N SER A 134 -31.79 7.37 -4.44
CA SER A 134 -32.97 8.25 -4.56
C SER A 134 -33.79 7.81 -5.78
N GLU A 135 -34.95 7.18 -5.54
CA GLU A 135 -35.88 6.79 -6.61
C GLU A 135 -36.41 8.02 -7.38
N GLU A 136 -36.56 9.18 -6.73
CA GLU A 136 -37.11 10.40 -7.35
C GLU A 136 -36.22 11.00 -8.44
N GLN A 137 -34.90 10.74 -8.42
CA GLN A 137 -33.97 11.32 -9.38
C GLN A 137 -33.32 10.30 -10.31
N GLY A 138 -33.54 8.99 -10.12
CA GLY A 138 -33.01 7.95 -10.99
C GLY A 138 -31.48 7.90 -11.06
N VAL A 139 -30.77 8.50 -10.08
CA VAL A 139 -29.31 8.59 -10.03
C VAL A 139 -28.81 8.02 -8.70
N LYS A 140 -27.88 7.05 -8.77
CA LYS A 140 -27.08 6.59 -7.63
C LYS A 140 -26.21 7.76 -7.17
N TYR A 141 -26.59 8.45 -6.10
CA TYR A 141 -25.68 9.38 -5.45
C TYR A 141 -24.79 8.58 -4.52
N ALA A 142 -23.47 8.70 -4.69
CA ALA A 142 -22.64 8.77 -3.50
C ALA A 142 -23.22 9.90 -2.68
N THR A 143 -23.76 9.62 -1.50
CA THR A 143 -24.10 10.64 -0.53
C THR A 143 -22.87 11.55 -0.45
N ARG A 144 -22.98 12.73 -1.07
CA ARG A 144 -22.08 13.85 -0.80
C ARG A 144 -22.42 14.29 0.61
N SER A 145 -22.00 13.48 1.57
CA SER A 145 -22.20 13.66 3.00
C SER A 145 -23.66 13.86 3.43
N LYS A 146 -23.95 13.56 4.69
CA LYS A 146 -25.01 14.31 5.37
C LYS A 146 -24.66 15.80 5.26
N GLU A 147 -25.64 16.70 5.22
CA GLU A 147 -25.44 18.17 5.13
C GLU A 147 -24.43 18.74 6.17
N ASP A 148 -24.03 17.95 7.16
CA ASP A 148 -23.03 18.24 8.19
C ASP A 148 -21.57 17.75 7.95
N ASP A 149 -21.26 16.96 6.90
CA ASP A 149 -19.85 16.63 6.54
C ASP A 149 -19.46 17.19 5.18
N PRO A 150 -19.25 18.52 5.02
CA PRO A 150 -18.94 19.16 3.74
C PRO A 150 -17.69 18.64 3.00
N ARG A 151 -17.04 17.57 3.49
CA ARG A 151 -15.88 16.91 2.90
C ARG A 151 -16.10 15.42 2.57
N GLY A 152 -17.20 14.78 2.99
CA GLY A 152 -17.61 13.41 2.60
C GLY A 152 -16.61 12.30 2.92
N LEU A 153 -15.95 12.35 4.08
CA LEU A 153 -14.82 11.47 4.41
C LEU A 153 -15.02 10.59 5.63
N ASP A 154 -16.07 10.88 6.39
CA ASP A 154 -16.39 10.13 7.58
C ASP A 154 -17.40 8.98 7.29
N SER A 155 -17.91 8.88 6.05
CA SER A 155 -18.64 7.71 5.54
C SER A 155 -18.41 7.42 4.04
N GLY A 156 -18.88 6.26 3.58
CA GLY A 156 -18.94 5.89 2.16
C GLY A 156 -17.58 5.65 1.50
N PHE A 157 -17.52 5.93 0.19
CA PHE A 157 -16.38 5.60 -0.68
C PHE A 157 -15.00 5.97 -0.10
N PHE A 158 -14.82 7.22 0.37
CA PHE A 158 -13.52 7.62 0.87
C PHE A 158 -13.17 7.00 2.22
N SER A 159 -14.15 6.66 3.06
CA SER A 159 -13.89 5.96 4.32
C SER A 159 -13.50 4.50 4.07
N CYS A 160 -14.07 3.84 3.06
CA CYS A 160 -13.60 2.53 2.59
C CYS A 160 -12.17 2.60 2.07
N LEU A 161 -11.83 3.62 1.26
CA LEU A 161 -10.44 3.82 0.82
C LEU A 161 -9.51 4.10 2.01
N ALA A 162 -9.95 4.91 2.97
CA ALA A 162 -9.19 5.22 4.17
C ALA A 162 -8.92 3.96 5.00
N SER A 163 -9.94 3.13 5.24
CA SER A 163 -9.77 1.89 6.00
C SER A 163 -8.75 0.98 5.35
N SER A 164 -8.69 0.95 4.02
CA SER A 164 -7.69 0.19 3.26
C SER A 164 -6.26 0.69 3.42
N MET A 165 -6.05 1.94 3.85
CA MET A 165 -4.76 2.64 3.82
C MET A 165 -4.21 3.07 5.19
N VAL A 166 -5.00 2.92 6.27
CA VAL A 166 -4.56 3.26 7.62
C VAL A 166 -3.60 2.19 8.15
N VAL A 167 -2.32 2.34 7.81
CA VAL A 167 -1.25 1.45 8.25
C VAL A 167 -1.13 1.51 9.79
N PRO A 168 -1.20 0.39 10.54
CA PRO A 168 -1.04 0.36 12.00
C PRO A 168 0.18 1.15 12.49
N GLY A 169 -0.06 2.10 13.39
CA GLY A 169 1.00 2.95 13.95
C GLY A 169 1.60 3.99 12.99
N ALA A 170 1.07 4.13 11.78
CA ALA A 170 1.51 5.14 10.81
C ALA A 170 0.33 5.97 10.25
N GLY A 171 -0.76 5.34 9.84
CA GLY A 171 -1.88 5.98 9.13
C GLY A 171 -2.90 6.71 10.01
N GLY A 172 -2.77 6.67 11.33
CA GLY A 172 -3.77 7.19 12.28
C GLY A 172 -4.60 6.09 12.91
N LYS A 173 -5.75 6.45 13.50
CA LYS A 173 -6.68 5.51 14.15
C LYS A 173 -7.41 4.61 13.14
N PRO A 174 -7.82 3.39 13.52
CA PRO A 174 -8.72 2.58 12.71
C PRO A 174 -9.98 3.36 12.31
N ILE A 175 -10.53 3.02 11.14
CA ILE A 175 -11.77 3.59 10.63
C ILE A 175 -12.92 2.70 11.06
N SER A 176 -13.92 3.28 11.73
CA SER A 176 -15.15 2.57 12.07
C SER A 176 -16.07 2.56 10.87
N LEU A 177 -16.40 1.38 10.35
CA LEU A 177 -17.31 1.22 9.21
C LEU A 177 -18.39 0.19 9.57
N SER A 178 -19.62 0.48 9.15
CA SER A 178 -20.72 -0.48 9.15
C SER A 178 -20.88 -1.04 7.75
N LYS A 179 -21.09 -2.35 7.64
CA LYS A 179 -21.44 -3.01 6.39
C LYS A 179 -22.92 -3.36 6.44
N ASN A 180 -23.73 -2.85 5.51
CA ASN A 180 -25.14 -3.22 5.33
C ASN A 180 -25.99 -3.25 6.63
N GLY A 181 -25.81 -2.28 7.53
CA GLY A 181 -26.57 -2.20 8.79
C GLY A 181 -26.07 -3.12 9.90
N GLU A 182 -24.94 -3.81 9.71
CA GLU A 182 -24.21 -4.45 10.80
C GLU A 182 -23.68 -3.42 11.80
N GLU A 183 -23.42 -3.87 13.03
CA GLU A 183 -22.70 -3.06 14.02
C GLU A 183 -21.36 -2.56 13.45
N PRO A 184 -21.02 -1.27 13.61
CA PRO A 184 -19.78 -0.72 13.12
C PRO A 184 -18.56 -1.46 13.71
N LYS A 185 -17.66 -1.89 12.84
CA LYS A 185 -16.40 -2.55 13.21
C LYS A 185 -15.21 -1.63 12.91
N MET A 186 -14.12 -1.82 13.64
CA MET A 186 -12.88 -1.09 13.41
C MET A 186 -12.05 -1.75 12.32
N TYR A 187 -11.67 -0.99 11.29
CA TYR A 187 -10.87 -1.44 10.16
C TYR A 187 -9.58 -0.64 10.01
N CYS A 188 -8.52 -1.31 9.58
CA CYS A 188 -7.23 -0.73 9.23
C CYS A 188 -6.70 -1.33 7.91
N ASP A 189 -5.51 -0.91 7.49
CA ASP A 189 -4.97 -1.24 6.18
C ASP A 189 -4.98 -2.75 5.90
N ALA A 190 -5.40 -3.11 4.69
CA ALA A 190 -5.54 -4.50 4.27
C ALA A 190 -4.24 -5.30 4.30
N PHE A 191 -3.06 -4.65 4.33
CA PHE A 191 -1.80 -5.38 4.41
C PHE A 191 -1.69 -6.27 5.66
N VAL A 192 -2.53 -6.04 6.68
CA VAL A 192 -2.58 -6.87 7.88
C VAL A 192 -3.07 -8.29 7.56
N TYR A 193 -4.09 -8.46 6.71
CA TYR A 193 -4.65 -9.79 6.39
C TYR A 193 -4.50 -10.22 4.93
N GLU A 194 -4.50 -9.28 3.99
CA GLU A 194 -4.37 -9.54 2.56
C GLU A 194 -3.69 -8.37 1.83
N ALA A 195 -2.36 -8.35 1.84
CA ALA A 195 -1.57 -7.31 1.19
C ALA A 195 -1.61 -7.45 -0.35
N VAL A 196 -1.66 -8.69 -0.83
CA VAL A 196 -1.81 -9.04 -2.24
C VAL A 196 -3.18 -9.71 -2.42
N PRO A 197 -4.17 -9.00 -3.00
CA PRO A 197 -5.50 -9.54 -3.22
C PRO A 197 -5.49 -10.77 -4.14
N ILE A 198 -5.67 -11.96 -3.57
CA ILE A 198 -5.76 -13.24 -4.27
C ILE A 198 -6.87 -14.13 -3.70
N ARG A 199 -7.07 -14.11 -2.38
CA ARG A 199 -8.14 -14.86 -1.70
C ARG A 199 -9.47 -14.17 -1.92
N ALA A 200 -9.53 -12.85 -1.72
CA ALA A 200 -10.78 -12.11 -1.84
C ALA A 200 -11.45 -12.30 -3.23
N PRO A 201 -10.78 -12.11 -4.38
CA PRO A 201 -11.40 -12.39 -5.68
C PRO A 201 -11.96 -13.81 -5.82
N VAL A 202 -11.23 -14.82 -5.34
CA VAL A 202 -11.55 -16.24 -5.51
C VAL A 202 -12.67 -16.69 -4.58
N TYR A 203 -12.68 -16.23 -3.33
CA TYR A 203 -13.67 -16.61 -2.33
C TYR A 203 -14.92 -15.73 -2.36
N HIS A 204 -14.79 -14.43 -2.63
CA HIS A 204 -15.92 -13.50 -2.69
C HIS A 204 -16.63 -13.56 -4.04
N SER A 205 -15.88 -13.44 -5.14
CA SER A 205 -16.46 -13.32 -6.49
C SER A 205 -16.37 -14.61 -7.31
N ASN A 206 -15.94 -15.73 -6.72
CA ASN A 206 -15.73 -16.99 -7.42
C ASN A 206 -14.81 -16.86 -8.64
N ALA A 207 -13.84 -15.95 -8.59
CA ALA A 207 -12.92 -15.71 -9.71
C ALA A 207 -12.11 -16.98 -10.02
N THR A 208 -12.10 -17.39 -11.30
CA THR A 208 -11.31 -18.53 -11.79
C THR A 208 -9.94 -18.12 -12.33
N HIS A 209 -9.79 -16.83 -12.67
CA HIS A 209 -8.56 -16.23 -13.19
C HIS A 209 -8.28 -14.94 -12.42
N VAL A 210 -7.08 -14.78 -11.90
CA VAL A 210 -6.67 -13.62 -11.11
C VAL A 210 -5.37 -13.07 -11.68
N MET A 211 -5.43 -11.84 -12.19
CA MET A 211 -4.22 -11.10 -12.55
C MET A 211 -3.81 -10.20 -11.37
N ILE A 212 -2.57 -10.34 -10.92
CA ILE A 212 -2.08 -9.68 -9.71
C ILE A 212 -1.04 -8.63 -10.09
N LEU A 213 -1.20 -7.40 -9.61
CA LEU A 213 -0.18 -6.36 -9.76
C LEU A 213 0.71 -6.32 -8.51
N ARG A 214 1.86 -6.98 -8.55
CA ARG A 214 2.76 -7.06 -7.39
C ARG A 214 3.89 -6.06 -7.51
N THR A 215 3.88 -5.04 -6.66
CA THR A 215 4.92 -3.99 -6.65
C THR A 215 6.29 -4.50 -6.16
N ARG A 216 6.30 -5.57 -5.34
CA ARG A 216 7.55 -6.19 -4.87
C ARG A 216 8.20 -7.03 -5.98
N PRO A 217 9.50 -6.83 -6.27
CA PRO A 217 10.27 -7.65 -7.23
C PRO A 217 10.21 -9.15 -6.92
N SER A 218 10.42 -10.00 -7.93
CA SER A 218 10.38 -11.46 -7.81
C SER A 218 11.37 -12.00 -6.78
N ALA A 219 12.62 -11.52 -6.80
CA ALA A 219 13.71 -12.00 -5.94
C ALA A 219 13.90 -11.19 -4.65
N ALA A 220 13.02 -10.24 -4.34
CA ALA A 220 13.17 -9.42 -3.15
C ALA A 220 13.06 -10.28 -1.87
N PRO A 221 14.04 -10.19 -0.95
CA PRO A 221 14.10 -11.08 0.21
C PRO A 221 12.88 -10.88 1.11
N LEU A 222 12.19 -11.96 1.46
CA LEU A 222 11.02 -11.91 2.33
C LEU A 222 11.46 -11.95 3.79
N LYS A 223 10.87 -11.07 4.61
CA LYS A 223 11.07 -11.12 6.06
C LYS A 223 10.15 -12.20 6.65
N THR A 224 10.76 -13.14 7.36
CA THR A 224 10.06 -14.27 8.00
C THR A 224 10.03 -14.16 9.52
N VAL A 225 10.72 -13.16 10.08
CA VAL A 225 10.83 -12.93 11.52
C VAL A 225 10.24 -11.56 11.86
N PRO A 226 9.36 -11.49 12.87
CA PRO A 226 8.82 -10.23 13.37
C PRO A 226 9.94 -9.29 13.81
N GLY A 227 9.93 -8.08 13.27
CA GLY A 227 10.89 -7.05 13.64
C GLY A 227 10.37 -6.18 14.79
N PHE A 228 11.09 -5.08 15.02
CA PHE A 228 10.67 -4.06 15.98
C PHE A 228 9.29 -3.46 15.66
N TYR A 229 8.96 -3.33 14.37
CA TYR A 229 7.68 -2.78 13.95
C TYR A 229 6.52 -3.68 14.38
N GLU A 230 6.57 -4.97 14.05
CA GLU A 230 5.52 -5.93 14.40
C GLU A 230 5.40 -6.12 15.92
N THR A 231 6.54 -6.35 16.59
CA THR A 231 6.57 -6.71 18.01
C THR A 231 6.29 -5.55 18.97
N LYS A 232 6.46 -4.30 18.53
CA LYS A 232 6.26 -3.10 19.38
C LYS A 232 5.25 -2.12 18.80
N ILE A 233 5.49 -1.63 17.59
CA ILE A 233 4.67 -0.56 16.99
C ILE A 233 3.26 -1.08 16.66
N GLY A 234 3.16 -2.17 15.90
CA GLY A 234 1.90 -2.79 15.52
C GLY A 234 1.15 -3.31 16.74
N LYS A 235 1.82 -4.02 17.64
CA LYS A 235 1.22 -4.46 18.91
C LYS A 235 0.62 -3.32 19.72
N TYR A 236 1.42 -2.27 19.98
CA TYR A 236 0.95 -1.12 20.74
C TYR A 236 -0.25 -0.45 20.07
N TYR A 237 -0.22 -0.32 18.74
CA TYR A 237 -1.35 0.21 17.98
C TYR A 237 -2.64 -0.59 18.22
N PHE A 238 -2.60 -1.91 18.03
CA PHE A 238 -3.80 -2.75 18.19
C PHE A 238 -4.29 -2.79 19.65
N ASP A 239 -3.38 -2.86 20.63
CA ASP A 239 -3.71 -2.78 22.06
C ASP A 239 -4.43 -1.46 22.40
N GLN A 240 -4.00 -0.33 21.82
CA GLN A 240 -4.64 0.98 22.07
C GLN A 240 -6.09 1.04 21.60
N TRP A 241 -6.46 0.24 20.59
CA TRP A 241 -7.79 0.24 19.98
C TRP A 241 -8.63 -0.98 20.37
N GLY A 242 -8.23 -1.71 21.42
CA GLY A 242 -9.00 -2.85 21.94
C GLY A 242 -8.98 -4.09 21.03
N MET A 243 -8.01 -4.18 20.12
CA MET A 243 -7.87 -5.32 19.19
C MET A 243 -6.79 -6.30 19.70
N GLU A 244 -6.93 -6.75 20.94
CA GLU A 244 -5.89 -7.47 21.70
C GLU A 244 -5.46 -8.77 21.01
N ASP A 245 -6.41 -9.57 20.52
CA ASP A 245 -6.12 -10.80 19.76
C ASP A 245 -5.32 -10.52 18.49
N VAL A 246 -5.66 -9.44 17.78
CA VAL A 246 -4.92 -9.01 16.59
C VAL A 246 -3.53 -8.53 16.97
N ALA A 247 -3.38 -7.84 18.10
CA ALA A 247 -2.10 -7.37 18.61
C ALA A 247 -1.13 -8.52 18.91
N GLU A 248 -1.62 -9.58 19.56
CA GLU A 248 -0.83 -10.78 19.88
C GLU A 248 -0.45 -11.55 18.60
N TRP A 249 -1.43 -11.79 17.73
CA TRP A 249 -1.22 -12.43 16.44
C TRP A 249 -0.20 -11.69 15.56
N TYR A 250 -0.34 -10.37 15.49
CA TYR A 250 0.53 -9.51 14.67
C TYR A 250 1.96 -9.52 15.22
N ALA A 251 2.13 -9.41 16.55
CA ALA A 251 3.43 -9.48 17.20
C ALA A 251 4.12 -10.83 17.02
N ALA A 252 3.34 -11.91 16.89
CA ALA A 252 3.83 -13.26 16.60
C ALA A 252 4.23 -13.47 15.13
N GLY A 253 4.03 -12.47 14.25
CA GLY A 253 4.37 -12.57 12.83
C GLY A 253 3.26 -13.11 11.94
N GLY A 254 2.03 -13.15 12.43
CA GLY A 254 0.90 -13.67 11.66
C GLY A 254 0.72 -12.99 10.30
N GLN A 255 0.85 -11.66 10.24
CA GLN A 255 0.78 -10.91 8.99
C GLN A 255 1.89 -11.30 8.01
N GLN A 256 3.11 -11.51 8.51
CA GLN A 256 4.25 -11.89 7.67
C GLN A 256 4.00 -13.27 7.06
N PHE A 257 3.49 -14.21 7.85
CA PHE A 257 3.09 -15.53 7.35
C PHE A 257 2.02 -15.44 6.26
N ARG A 258 0.98 -14.61 6.46
CA ARG A 258 -0.05 -14.36 5.43
C ARG A 258 0.52 -13.83 4.13
N TYR A 259 1.46 -12.90 4.23
CA TYR A 259 2.15 -12.37 3.06
C TYR A 259 3.02 -13.42 2.36
N LEU A 260 3.67 -14.32 3.11
CA LEU A 260 4.42 -15.44 2.54
C LEU A 260 3.51 -16.40 1.77
N GLU A 261 2.33 -16.72 2.30
CA GLU A 261 1.33 -17.53 1.58
C GLU A 261 0.94 -16.87 0.25
N GLU A 262 0.68 -15.56 0.25
CA GLU A 262 0.36 -14.81 -0.98
C GLU A 262 1.49 -14.87 -2.01
N VAL A 263 2.73 -14.64 -1.57
CA VAL A 263 3.90 -14.69 -2.46
C VAL A 263 4.12 -16.10 -2.99
N ALA A 264 3.87 -17.14 -2.17
CA ALA A 264 3.93 -18.53 -2.61
C ALA A 264 2.90 -18.81 -3.70
N CYS A 265 1.63 -18.42 -3.51
CA CYS A 265 0.59 -18.57 -4.52
C CYS A 265 0.93 -17.82 -5.82
N THR A 266 1.49 -16.60 -5.73
CA THR A 266 1.94 -15.89 -6.94
C THR A 266 3.08 -16.62 -7.65
N SER A 267 4.03 -17.17 -6.91
CA SER A 267 5.15 -17.93 -7.48
C SER A 267 4.68 -19.21 -8.16
N GLU A 268 3.70 -19.91 -7.58
CA GLU A 268 3.09 -21.09 -8.19
C GLU A 268 2.33 -20.74 -9.48
N GLY A 269 1.65 -19.59 -9.51
CA GLY A 269 0.94 -19.09 -10.70
C GLY A 269 1.84 -18.90 -11.93
N LEU A 270 3.13 -18.59 -11.73
CA LEU A 270 4.10 -18.50 -12.83
C LEU A 270 4.33 -19.82 -13.56
N LEU A 271 3.99 -20.97 -12.96
CA LEU A 271 4.09 -22.28 -13.60
C LEU A 271 2.99 -22.51 -14.64
N GLY A 272 1.98 -21.63 -14.70
CA GLY A 272 0.85 -21.73 -15.65
C GLY A 272 -0.19 -22.80 -15.28
N SER A 273 -0.05 -23.42 -14.11
CA SER A 273 -1.03 -24.35 -13.56
C SER A 273 -2.07 -23.65 -12.70
N GLU A 274 -3.19 -24.33 -12.46
CA GLU A 274 -4.17 -23.91 -11.47
C GLU A 274 -3.54 -23.96 -10.07
N VAL A 275 -3.70 -22.88 -9.29
CA VAL A 275 -3.10 -22.72 -7.96
C VAL A 275 -4.16 -22.96 -6.90
N LYS A 276 -3.83 -23.70 -5.84
CA LYS A 276 -4.69 -23.83 -4.66
C LYS A 276 -4.61 -22.58 -3.79
N ILE A 277 -5.75 -21.92 -3.60
CA ILE A 277 -5.84 -20.63 -2.93
C ILE A 277 -6.25 -20.84 -1.47
N PRO A 278 -5.40 -20.46 -0.50
CA PRO A 278 -5.71 -20.61 0.92
C PRO A 278 -6.97 -19.81 1.29
N PRO A 279 -7.75 -20.27 2.27
CA PRO A 279 -8.99 -19.60 2.70
C PRO A 279 -8.71 -18.23 3.32
N MET A 280 -9.73 -17.37 3.30
CA MET A 280 -9.69 -16.03 3.93
C MET A 280 -9.52 -16.10 5.45
N ASP A 281 -9.90 -17.21 6.09
CA ASP A 281 -9.74 -17.45 7.52
C ASP A 281 -8.28 -17.40 7.97
N VAL A 282 -7.98 -16.56 8.97
CA VAL A 282 -6.66 -16.47 9.58
C VAL A 282 -6.45 -17.68 10.49
N VAL A 283 -5.45 -18.51 10.17
CA VAL A 283 -5.15 -19.74 10.91
C VAL A 283 -3.86 -19.62 11.72
N TYR A 284 -2.77 -19.23 11.07
CA TYR A 284 -1.45 -19.23 11.69
C TYR A 284 -1.38 -18.25 12.85
N ALA A 285 -0.86 -18.71 14.00
CA ALA A 285 -0.70 -17.94 15.24
C ALA A 285 -2.00 -17.31 15.79
N ARG A 286 -3.17 -17.71 15.30
CA ARG A 286 -4.45 -17.17 15.77
C ARG A 286 -4.73 -17.72 17.18
N PRO A 287 -4.99 -16.85 18.17
CA PRO A 287 -5.38 -17.31 19.49
C PRO A 287 -6.72 -18.06 19.41
N ASN A 288 -6.89 -19.05 20.28
CA ASN A 288 -8.17 -19.73 20.52
C ASN A 288 -8.72 -20.63 19.39
N LEU A 289 -7.92 -21.00 18.38
CA LEU A 289 -8.31 -22.08 17.46
C LEU A 289 -8.00 -23.46 18.05
N THR A 290 -8.96 -24.36 17.96
CA THR A 290 -8.76 -25.79 18.25
C THR A 290 -7.94 -26.47 17.15
N TRP A 291 -7.29 -27.59 17.46
CA TRP A 291 -6.55 -28.35 16.46
C TRP A 291 -7.45 -28.91 15.35
N GLU A 292 -8.70 -29.24 15.67
CA GLU A 292 -9.71 -29.70 14.73
C GLU A 292 -10.09 -28.59 13.74
N GLU A 293 -10.30 -27.36 14.22
CA GLU A 293 -10.55 -26.19 13.36
C GLU A 293 -9.35 -25.90 12.45
N VAL A 294 -8.13 -25.88 13.01
CA VAL A 294 -6.91 -25.70 12.22
C VAL A 294 -6.83 -26.74 11.12
N ARG A 295 -6.97 -28.04 11.46
CA ARG A 295 -6.95 -29.13 10.47
C ARG A 295 -8.00 -28.95 9.39
N SER A 296 -9.22 -28.59 9.78
CA SER A 296 -10.32 -28.39 8.84
C SER A 296 -10.04 -27.24 7.86
N ILE A 297 -9.50 -26.11 8.34
CA ILE A 297 -9.20 -24.95 7.50
C ILE A 297 -7.97 -25.21 6.61
N THR A 298 -6.96 -25.93 7.13
CA THR A 298 -5.73 -26.27 6.39
C THR A 298 -5.88 -27.47 5.44
N ASP A 299 -7.06 -28.07 5.36
CA ASP A 299 -7.36 -29.16 4.44
C ASP A 299 -7.41 -28.64 2.99
N THR A 300 -6.29 -28.77 2.29
CA THR A 300 -6.10 -28.25 0.93
C THR A 300 -7.04 -28.88 -0.10
N THR A 301 -7.66 -30.01 0.21
CA THR A 301 -8.68 -30.63 -0.66
C THR A 301 -9.95 -29.79 -0.75
N LYS A 302 -10.22 -28.95 0.25
CA LYS A 302 -11.35 -28.02 0.31
C LYS A 302 -11.04 -26.64 -0.24
N TRP A 303 -9.76 -26.35 -0.49
CA TRP A 303 -9.34 -25.05 -0.98
C TRP A 303 -9.80 -24.86 -2.42
N ARG A 304 -10.27 -23.63 -2.71
CA ARG A 304 -10.59 -23.21 -4.07
C ARG A 304 -9.33 -23.14 -4.91
N SER A 305 -9.51 -23.27 -6.21
CA SER A 305 -8.41 -23.15 -7.17
C SER A 305 -8.65 -21.98 -8.11
N ALA A 306 -7.59 -21.36 -8.61
CA ALA A 306 -7.66 -20.35 -9.65
C ALA A 306 -6.36 -20.31 -10.48
N TYR A 307 -6.44 -19.85 -11.73
CA TYR A 307 -5.26 -19.48 -12.52
C TYR A 307 -4.77 -18.11 -12.07
N VAL A 308 -3.50 -18.01 -11.72
CA VAL A 308 -2.91 -16.79 -11.15
C VAL A 308 -1.84 -16.25 -12.08
N LEU A 309 -2.03 -15.04 -12.60
CA LEU A 309 -1.06 -14.34 -13.44
C LEU A 309 -0.46 -13.15 -12.67
N PRO A 310 0.70 -13.30 -12.02
CA PRO A 310 1.35 -12.18 -11.35
C PRO A 310 2.15 -11.33 -12.35
N LEU A 311 1.84 -10.04 -12.41
CA LEU A 311 2.68 -9.02 -13.04
C LEU A 311 3.62 -8.46 -12.00
N MET A 312 4.92 -8.60 -12.24
CA MET A 312 5.97 -8.28 -11.27
C MET A 312 7.16 -7.64 -11.99
N VAL A 313 7.87 -6.76 -11.30
CA VAL A 313 9.16 -6.28 -11.81
C VAL A 313 10.22 -7.38 -11.71
N ASP A 314 11.21 -7.30 -12.61
CA ASP A 314 12.26 -8.31 -12.75
C ASP A 314 13.11 -8.46 -11.48
N GLN A 315 13.75 -9.61 -11.32
CA GLN A 315 14.57 -9.97 -10.15
C GLN A 315 15.77 -9.05 -9.96
N ASP A 316 16.27 -8.45 -11.05
CA ASP A 316 17.44 -7.57 -11.03
C ASP A 316 17.11 -6.16 -10.53
N ILE A 317 15.82 -5.83 -10.36
CA ILE A 317 15.39 -4.54 -9.86
C ILE A 317 15.29 -4.57 -8.34
N ALA A 318 16.03 -3.68 -7.68
CA ALA A 318 16.03 -3.56 -6.23
C ALA A 318 14.66 -3.12 -5.69
N GLU A 319 14.24 -3.72 -4.58
CA GLU A 319 13.02 -3.30 -3.88
C GLU A 319 13.17 -1.86 -3.37
N MET A 320 12.18 -1.04 -3.69
CA MET A 320 12.11 0.34 -3.20
C MET A 320 11.86 0.35 -1.69
N SER A 321 12.52 1.27 -0.97
CA SER A 321 12.29 1.44 0.46
C SER A 321 10.82 1.84 0.75
N PRO A 322 10.14 1.27 1.76
CA PRO A 322 8.73 1.54 2.05
C PRO A 322 8.36 3.02 2.28
N LEU A 323 9.34 3.87 2.62
CA LEU A 323 9.17 5.30 2.88
C LEU A 323 10.01 6.16 1.92
N GLU A 324 10.28 5.66 0.72
CA GLU A 324 11.00 6.39 -0.32
C GLU A 324 10.21 7.63 -0.76
N GLN A 325 10.91 8.76 -0.87
CA GLN A 325 10.34 10.06 -1.28
C GLN A 325 11.23 10.78 -2.30
N LYS A 326 12.25 10.11 -2.83
CA LYS A 326 13.03 10.63 -3.96
C LYS A 326 12.27 10.37 -5.23
N GLU A 327 11.79 11.44 -5.85
CA GLU A 327 11.04 11.39 -7.11
C GLU A 327 11.72 10.51 -8.16
N LYS A 328 13.02 10.67 -8.37
CA LYS A 328 13.76 9.85 -9.35
C LYS A 328 13.65 8.35 -9.07
N VAL A 329 13.69 7.94 -7.81
CA VAL A 329 13.57 6.52 -7.43
C VAL A 329 12.14 6.03 -7.65
N VAL A 330 11.15 6.84 -7.27
CA VAL A 330 9.73 6.48 -7.43
C VAL A 330 9.33 6.43 -8.91
N VAL A 331 9.74 7.42 -9.71
CA VAL A 331 9.52 7.46 -11.16
C VAL A 331 10.20 6.26 -11.84
N GLN A 332 11.42 5.90 -11.43
CA GLN A 332 12.07 4.71 -11.96
C GLN A 332 11.25 3.45 -11.65
N GLY A 333 10.80 3.26 -10.40
CA GLY A 333 9.95 2.12 -10.05
C GLY A 333 8.63 2.08 -10.83
N ILE A 334 8.06 3.24 -11.16
CA ILE A 334 6.87 3.34 -12.03
C ILE A 334 7.20 2.89 -13.46
N ARG A 335 8.34 3.31 -14.02
CA ARG A 335 8.82 2.90 -15.35
C ARG A 335 9.04 1.40 -15.38
N ASP A 336 9.77 0.86 -14.41
CA ASP A 336 10.05 -0.57 -14.28
C ASP A 336 8.75 -1.39 -14.22
N GLY A 337 7.80 -0.95 -13.38
CA GLY A 337 6.49 -1.58 -13.31
C GLY A 337 5.66 -1.40 -14.58
N PHE A 338 5.82 -0.32 -15.34
CA PHE A 338 5.18 -0.16 -16.64
C PHE A 338 5.76 -1.12 -17.66
N VAL A 339 7.09 -1.20 -17.78
CA VAL A 339 7.80 -2.10 -18.69
C VAL A 339 7.37 -3.55 -18.43
N ALA A 340 7.44 -4.00 -17.18
CA ALA A 340 7.03 -5.35 -16.80
C ALA A 340 5.58 -5.67 -17.22
N GLY A 341 4.65 -4.75 -16.96
CA GLY A 341 3.25 -4.94 -17.36
C GLY A 341 3.05 -4.85 -18.87
N TYR A 342 3.75 -3.96 -19.57
CA TYR A 342 3.62 -3.82 -21.02
C TYR A 342 4.13 -5.07 -21.73
N GLU A 343 5.33 -5.52 -21.40
CA GLU A 343 5.94 -6.72 -21.97
C GLU A 343 5.09 -7.97 -21.75
N ALA A 344 4.52 -8.14 -20.55
CA ALA A 344 3.68 -9.29 -20.24
C ALA A 344 2.36 -9.34 -21.03
N MET A 345 1.86 -8.21 -21.54
CA MET A 345 0.52 -8.12 -22.13
C MET A 345 0.49 -7.66 -23.60
N LYS A 346 1.59 -7.10 -24.13
CA LYS A 346 1.62 -6.49 -25.46
C LYS A 346 1.19 -7.45 -26.57
N ASP A 347 1.63 -8.70 -26.51
CA ASP A 347 1.32 -9.70 -27.55
C ASP A 347 -0.16 -10.07 -27.52
N ALA A 348 -0.72 -10.31 -26.33
CA ALA A 348 -2.15 -10.56 -26.16
C ALA A 348 -3.01 -9.35 -26.57
N ALA A 349 -2.50 -8.13 -26.40
CA ALA A 349 -3.15 -6.91 -26.85
C ALA A 349 -2.99 -6.62 -28.36
N GLY A 350 -2.13 -7.37 -29.06
CA GLY A 350 -1.75 -7.10 -30.45
C GLY A 350 -1.04 -5.75 -30.61
N ALA A 351 -0.30 -5.33 -29.58
CA ALA A 351 0.44 -4.07 -29.59
C ALA A 351 1.86 -4.27 -30.13
N THR A 352 2.25 -3.42 -31.07
CA THR A 352 3.60 -3.37 -31.63
C THR A 352 4.22 -2.01 -31.38
N LEU A 353 5.53 -2.00 -31.13
CA LEU A 353 6.31 -0.76 -31.05
C LEU A 353 6.92 -0.47 -32.41
N PRO A 354 7.19 0.82 -32.73
CA PRO A 354 7.98 1.19 -33.90
C PRO A 354 9.34 0.47 -33.92
N ASP A 355 9.88 0.24 -35.12
CA ASP A 355 11.19 -0.38 -35.29
C ASP A 355 12.27 0.34 -34.47
N GLY A 356 12.99 -0.42 -33.64
CA GLY A 356 14.04 0.08 -32.76
C GLY A 356 13.58 0.70 -31.45
N MET A 357 12.27 0.87 -31.22
CA MET A 357 11.74 1.34 -29.93
C MET A 357 11.52 0.18 -28.97
N THR A 358 12.09 0.28 -27.77
CA THR A 358 11.87 -0.68 -26.68
C THR A 358 10.73 -0.22 -25.76
N SER A 359 10.23 -1.13 -24.91
CA SER A 359 9.27 -0.75 -23.87
C SER A 359 9.86 0.20 -22.83
N SER A 360 11.18 0.16 -22.63
CA SER A 360 11.89 1.12 -21.78
C SER A 360 11.84 2.52 -22.39
N ASP A 361 12.10 2.66 -23.70
CA ASP A 361 12.01 3.95 -24.40
C ASP A 361 10.57 4.52 -24.30
N LEU A 362 9.57 3.66 -24.43
CA LEU A 362 8.17 4.04 -24.25
C LEU A 362 7.88 4.47 -22.80
N ALA A 363 8.42 3.76 -21.80
CA ALA A 363 8.27 4.14 -20.40
C ALA A 363 8.94 5.50 -20.11
N ASP A 364 10.09 5.76 -20.71
CA ASP A 364 10.81 7.03 -20.59
C ASP A 364 10.02 8.19 -21.17
N LEU A 365 9.38 7.97 -22.32
CA LEU A 365 8.49 8.94 -22.97
C LEU A 365 7.25 9.25 -22.12
N LEU A 366 6.62 8.22 -21.56
CA LEU A 366 5.39 8.36 -20.78
C LEU A 366 5.63 8.95 -19.39
N PHE A 367 6.79 8.67 -18.79
CA PHE A 367 7.14 9.06 -17.44
C PHE A 367 8.50 9.77 -17.41
N PRO A 368 8.65 10.93 -18.07
CA PRO A 368 9.94 11.60 -18.15
C PRO A 368 10.47 12.02 -16.77
N PHE A 369 11.77 11.87 -16.54
CA PHE A 369 12.39 12.53 -15.39
C PHE A 369 12.26 14.04 -15.56
N ARG A 370 11.77 14.70 -14.52
CA ARG A 370 11.73 16.15 -14.50
C ARG A 370 12.99 16.64 -13.78
N GLU A 371 13.96 17.13 -14.54
CA GLU A 371 15.21 17.66 -13.96
C GLU A 371 14.98 18.89 -13.06
N ASP A 372 13.88 19.62 -13.29
CA ASP A 372 13.53 20.87 -12.62
C ASP A 372 12.24 20.81 -11.79
N TYR A 373 11.76 19.62 -11.41
CA TYR A 373 10.49 19.52 -10.67
C TYR A 373 10.63 20.07 -9.26
N ASP A 374 10.20 21.32 -9.09
CA ASP A 374 9.81 21.82 -7.79
C ASP A 374 8.34 21.44 -7.57
N PRO A 375 8.02 20.50 -6.64
CA PRO A 375 6.64 20.04 -6.39
C PRO A 375 5.69 21.16 -5.97
N ARG A 376 6.21 22.35 -5.65
CA ARG A 376 5.42 23.55 -5.36
C ARG A 376 4.92 24.28 -6.61
N TYR A 377 5.40 23.92 -7.81
CA TYR A 377 5.23 24.70 -9.03
C TYR A 377 4.49 24.03 -10.17
N ASP A 378 4.20 22.72 -10.13
CA ASP A 378 3.58 22.10 -11.30
C ASP A 378 2.50 21.05 -10.98
N VAL A 379 1.26 21.56 -10.98
CA VAL A 379 0.03 20.81 -11.29
C VAL A 379 -0.55 21.31 -12.63
N LYS A 380 0.26 21.89 -13.54
CA LYS A 380 -0.27 22.68 -14.68
C LYS A 380 0.34 22.47 -16.05
N LYS A 381 1.01 21.34 -16.32
CA LYS A 381 1.25 20.95 -17.72
C LYS A 381 0.86 19.49 -17.98
N PRO A 382 -0.28 19.24 -18.65
CA PRO A 382 -0.48 17.97 -19.34
C PRO A 382 0.62 17.78 -20.42
N ILE A 383 1.02 16.52 -20.62
CA ILE A 383 1.85 16.09 -21.74
C ILE A 383 1.15 16.51 -23.04
N LYS A 384 1.88 17.11 -23.98
CA LYS A 384 1.27 17.58 -25.22
C LYS A 384 0.91 16.37 -26.11
N PRO A 385 -0.30 16.31 -26.70
CA PRO A 385 -0.69 15.23 -27.62
C PRO A 385 0.25 15.03 -28.82
N GLU A 386 1.07 16.04 -29.12
CA GLU A 386 2.09 16.02 -30.18
C GLU A 386 3.19 14.97 -29.96
N GLU A 387 3.49 14.61 -28.70
CA GLU A 387 4.56 13.68 -28.33
C GLU A 387 4.11 12.19 -28.35
N LEU A 388 2.80 11.92 -28.42
CA LEU A 388 2.20 10.58 -28.47
C LEU A 388 1.78 10.16 -29.89
N GLN A 389 2.26 10.88 -30.90
CA GLN A 389 1.82 10.72 -32.30
C GLN A 389 2.34 9.47 -33.03
N THR A 390 3.05 8.54 -32.39
CA THR A 390 3.62 7.38 -33.10
C THR A 390 3.22 6.02 -32.52
N VAL A 391 2.38 6.00 -31.47
CA VAL A 391 1.93 4.75 -30.84
C VAL A 391 0.58 4.32 -31.41
N TYR A 392 0.50 3.07 -31.85
CA TYR A 392 -0.70 2.44 -32.41
C TYR A 392 -1.23 1.36 -31.47
N VAL A 393 -2.54 1.36 -31.24
CA VAL A 393 -3.25 0.30 -30.52
C VAL A 393 -4.37 -0.20 -31.41
N LYS A 394 -4.37 -1.49 -31.76
CA LYS A 394 -5.33 -2.10 -32.70
C LYS A 394 -5.45 -1.31 -34.03
N GLY A 395 -4.31 -0.81 -34.53
CA GLY A 395 -4.25 -0.05 -35.78
C GLY A 395 -4.73 1.41 -35.71
N LYS A 396 -5.05 1.95 -34.52
CA LYS A 396 -5.47 3.37 -34.34
C LYS A 396 -4.44 4.18 -33.55
N LYS A 397 -4.32 5.47 -33.88
CA LYS A 397 -3.34 6.42 -33.32
C LYS A 397 -3.81 6.99 -31.97
N ILE A 398 -2.98 6.93 -30.92
CA ILE A 398 -3.36 7.38 -29.55
C ILE A 398 -3.78 8.86 -29.50
N SER A 399 -3.19 9.73 -30.31
CA SER A 399 -3.48 11.18 -30.33
C SER A 399 -4.91 11.54 -30.74
N GLU A 400 -5.65 10.63 -31.36
CA GLU A 400 -7.05 10.86 -31.76
C GLU A 400 -8.04 10.66 -30.60
N ILE A 401 -7.59 10.00 -29.53
CA ILE A 401 -8.41 9.61 -28.38
C ILE A 401 -8.48 10.72 -27.31
N THR A 402 -7.49 11.62 -27.25
CA THR A 402 -7.22 12.51 -26.10
C THR A 402 -7.71 13.97 -26.21
N LYS A 403 -8.25 14.43 -27.35
CA LYS A 403 -8.50 15.87 -27.62
C LYS A 403 -9.67 16.56 -26.87
N LYS A 404 -10.44 15.88 -26.01
CA LYS A 404 -11.73 16.45 -25.52
C LYS A 404 -11.70 17.30 -24.24
N ASN A 405 -10.65 17.27 -23.42
CA ASN A 405 -10.75 17.85 -22.06
C ASN A 405 -9.52 18.67 -21.64
N SER A 406 -9.65 20.00 -21.53
CA SER A 406 -9.16 20.84 -20.40
C SER A 406 -8.75 22.27 -20.79
N ILE A 407 -9.39 23.27 -20.18
CA ILE A 407 -8.91 24.65 -20.04
C ILE A 407 -9.38 25.19 -18.68
N LEU A 408 -8.49 25.62 -17.76
CA LEU A 408 -8.49 26.93 -17.04
C LEU A 408 -7.64 27.01 -15.72
N PHE A 409 -6.95 28.15 -15.61
CA PHE A 409 -6.51 29.02 -14.47
C PHE A 409 -5.54 28.66 -13.32
N LYS A 410 -4.66 29.66 -13.06
CA LYS A 410 -3.62 29.93 -12.02
C LYS A 410 -4.26 30.47 -10.69
N LYS A 411 -3.63 30.64 -9.51
CA LYS A 411 -2.38 31.39 -9.17
C LYS A 411 -2.08 31.42 -7.61
N THR A 412 -0.78 31.38 -7.24
CA THR A 412 0.00 32.15 -6.19
C THR A 412 0.08 31.88 -4.65
N ARG A 413 1.36 31.70 -4.20
CA ARG A 413 2.17 32.28 -3.06
C ARG A 413 1.73 32.10 -1.57
N LYS A 414 2.56 32.18 -0.51
CA LYS A 414 4.02 32.09 -0.15
C LYS A 414 4.12 32.44 1.36
N ARG A 415 4.96 31.78 2.19
CA ARG A 415 5.68 32.27 3.43
C ARG A 415 6.14 31.06 4.26
N GLY A 416 7.26 31.02 5.00
CA GLY A 416 8.20 32.07 5.38
C GLY A 416 8.42 32.21 6.90
N ARG A 417 8.10 31.22 7.76
CA ARG A 417 8.35 31.30 9.23
C ARG A 417 8.82 30.00 9.93
N ILE A 418 8.80 28.85 9.26
CA ILE A 418 9.04 27.52 9.89
C ILE A 418 10.53 27.22 10.17
N LYS A 419 11.47 27.90 9.50
CA LYS A 419 12.92 27.59 9.60
C LYS A 419 13.55 27.86 10.98
N SER A 420 12.96 28.72 11.82
CA SER A 420 13.54 29.09 13.12
C SER A 420 13.33 28.04 14.22
N VAL A 421 12.20 27.32 14.18
CA VAL A 421 11.82 26.35 15.23
C VAL A 421 12.55 25.01 15.04
N ILE A 422 12.68 24.55 13.78
CA ILE A 422 13.38 23.30 13.44
C ILE A 422 14.85 23.35 13.84
N SER A 423 15.52 24.50 13.71
CA SER A 423 16.92 24.68 14.10
C SER A 423 17.16 24.48 15.60
N LYS A 424 16.18 24.83 16.45
CA LYS A 424 16.31 24.69 17.91
C LYS A 424 16.08 23.24 18.38
N LEU A 425 15.21 22.49 17.71
CA LEU A 425 14.95 21.07 18.02
C LEU A 425 16.15 20.18 17.65
N TYR A 426 16.77 20.41 16.50
CA TYR A 426 17.93 19.62 16.04
C TYR A 426 19.11 19.67 17.03
N ARG A 427 19.40 20.85 17.59
CA ARG A 427 20.48 21.03 18.58
C ARG A 427 20.24 20.28 19.89
N LYS A 428 18.97 20.03 20.25
CA LYS A 428 18.61 19.32 21.48
C LYS A 428 18.73 17.80 21.32
N MET A 429 18.35 17.26 20.16
CA MET A 429 18.50 15.83 19.84
C MET A 429 19.97 15.40 19.72
N SER A 430 20.84 16.20 19.08
CA SER A 430 22.27 15.85 18.96
C SER A 430 22.99 15.77 20.31
N ARG A 431 22.49 16.43 21.36
CA ARG A 431 23.07 16.34 22.72
C ARG A 431 22.64 15.06 23.45
N LEU A 432 21.45 14.55 23.17
CA LEU A 432 20.95 13.30 23.76
C LEU A 432 21.60 12.06 23.13
N LEU A 433 21.86 12.11 21.82
CA LEU A 433 22.55 11.03 21.10
C LEU A 433 24.00 10.83 21.57
N ARG A 434 24.72 11.91 21.92
CA ARG A 434 26.09 11.83 22.49
C ARG A 434 26.15 11.20 23.88
N ARG A 435 25.04 11.17 24.64
CA ARG A 435 25.01 10.53 25.97
C ARG A 435 24.82 9.01 25.92
N ARG A 436 24.50 8.44 24.75
CA ARG A 436 24.35 6.98 24.53
C ARG A 436 25.60 6.31 23.94
N GLU A 437 26.70 7.06 23.75
CA GLU A 437 27.99 6.56 23.27
C GLU A 437 28.81 5.86 24.38
N SER A 438 28.24 4.86 25.06
CA SER A 438 29.08 3.84 25.74
C SER A 438 29.40 2.73 24.73
N ARG A 439 30.68 2.70 24.36
CA ARG A 439 31.33 1.94 23.28
C ARG A 439 31.38 0.44 23.57
N GLU A 440 30.38 -0.32 23.17
CA GLU A 440 30.54 -1.77 23.02
C GLU A 440 30.06 -2.20 21.63
N THR A 441 31.02 -2.67 20.83
CA THR A 441 30.82 -3.36 19.55
C THR A 441 30.09 -4.70 19.77
N VAL A 442 29.52 -5.26 18.71
CA VAL A 442 28.87 -6.59 18.78
C VAL A 442 29.85 -7.64 19.27
N ASP A 443 31.11 -7.59 18.85
CA ASP A 443 32.16 -8.53 19.27
C ASP A 443 32.48 -8.37 20.77
N GLU A 444 32.55 -7.14 21.29
CA GLU A 444 32.78 -6.90 22.73
C GLU A 444 31.61 -7.41 23.58
N LYS A 445 30.36 -7.25 23.10
CA LYS A 445 29.18 -7.82 23.77
C LYS A 445 29.18 -9.34 23.73
N TRP A 446 29.58 -9.91 22.60
CA TRP A 446 29.65 -11.36 22.40
C TRP A 446 30.67 -12.01 23.34
N GLU A 447 31.87 -11.43 23.47
CA GLU A 447 32.89 -11.94 24.39
C GLU A 447 32.46 -11.85 25.86
N LYS A 448 31.71 -10.81 26.26
CA LYS A 448 31.12 -10.74 27.60
C LYS A 448 30.08 -11.82 27.87
N ILE A 449 29.27 -12.17 26.86
CA ILE A 449 28.27 -13.23 26.98
C ILE A 449 28.96 -14.59 27.12
N LYS A 450 30.03 -14.86 26.37
CA LYS A 450 30.84 -16.07 26.56
C LYS A 450 31.43 -16.16 27.97
N LEU A 451 31.96 -15.04 28.47
CA LEU A 451 32.55 -14.98 29.80
C LEU A 451 31.51 -15.24 30.91
N ALA A 452 30.29 -14.73 30.73
CA ALA A 452 29.19 -14.88 31.68
C ALA A 452 28.48 -16.25 31.56
N LEU A 453 28.55 -16.89 30.39
CA LEU A 453 27.85 -18.14 30.10
C LEU A 453 28.76 -19.09 29.29
N PRO A 454 29.76 -19.73 29.93
CA PRO A 454 30.74 -20.57 29.23
C PRO A 454 30.10 -21.72 28.43
N ALA A 455 28.99 -22.26 28.94
CA ALA A 455 28.23 -23.33 28.30
C ALA A 455 27.56 -22.92 26.97
N VAL A 456 27.52 -21.64 26.60
CA VAL A 456 26.92 -21.21 25.33
C VAL A 456 27.68 -21.77 24.13
N GLU A 457 28.97 -22.08 24.27
CA GLU A 457 29.78 -22.72 23.23
C GLU A 457 29.42 -24.19 23.02
N ASP A 458 28.92 -24.86 24.06
CA ASP A 458 28.43 -26.25 23.98
C ASP A 458 27.08 -26.37 23.25
N PHE A 459 26.43 -25.24 22.93
CA PHE A 459 25.17 -25.19 22.20
C PHE A 459 25.27 -24.33 20.91
N PRO A 460 25.81 -24.89 19.81
CA PRO A 460 26.10 -24.15 18.57
C PRO A 460 24.88 -23.47 17.92
N HIS A 461 23.68 -24.00 18.18
CA HIS A 461 22.43 -23.39 17.71
C HIS A 461 22.06 -22.14 18.51
N LEU A 462 22.18 -22.19 19.83
CA LEU A 462 21.90 -21.05 20.72
C LEU A 462 22.91 -19.92 20.51
N ALA A 463 24.20 -20.27 20.34
CA ALA A 463 25.25 -19.31 20.03
C ALA A 463 24.98 -18.53 18.73
N ARG A 464 24.53 -19.23 17.67
CA ARG A 464 24.15 -18.59 16.40
C ARG A 464 22.96 -17.64 16.56
N GLN A 465 21.94 -18.02 17.34
CA GLN A 465 20.78 -17.18 17.57
C GLN A 465 21.13 -15.90 18.35
N ILE A 466 21.96 -16.00 19.39
CA ILE A 466 22.38 -14.83 20.18
C ILE A 466 23.22 -13.88 19.32
N LYS A 467 24.17 -14.40 18.53
CA LYS A 467 25.00 -13.58 17.65
C LYS A 467 24.16 -12.88 16.57
N ALA A 468 23.24 -13.60 15.92
CA ALA A 468 22.33 -13.02 14.94
C ALA A 468 21.46 -11.89 15.54
N ARG A 469 21.04 -12.04 16.80
CA ARG A 469 20.26 -11.01 17.52
C ARG A 469 21.09 -9.76 17.81
N LEU A 470 22.35 -9.91 18.24
CA LEU A 470 23.25 -8.77 18.45
C LEU A 470 23.55 -8.02 17.15
N GLU A 471 23.75 -8.74 16.04
CA GLU A 471 23.95 -8.14 14.72
C GLU A 471 22.69 -7.40 14.23
N GLN A 472 21.50 -7.93 14.53
CA GLN A 472 20.23 -7.28 14.21
C GLN A 472 20.07 -5.98 15.03
N GLU A 473 20.36 -6.00 16.34
CA GLU A 473 20.35 -4.80 17.18
C GLU A 473 21.31 -3.72 16.66
N GLU A 474 22.49 -4.10 16.18
CA GLU A 474 23.45 -3.16 15.60
C GLU A 474 22.93 -2.55 14.28
N ARG A 475 22.29 -3.36 13.42
CA ARG A 475 21.65 -2.87 12.20
C ARG A 475 20.50 -1.91 12.52
N ASP A 476 19.65 -2.25 13.47
CA ASP A 476 18.54 -1.41 13.91
C ASP A 476 19.06 -0.08 14.47
N LEU A 477 20.14 -0.10 15.25
CA LEU A 477 20.81 1.12 15.72
C LEU A 477 21.42 1.95 14.59
N LYS A 478 21.98 1.33 13.55
CA LYS A 478 22.46 2.03 12.34
C LYS A 478 21.32 2.70 11.58
N ILE A 479 20.17 2.02 11.46
CA ILE A 479 18.96 2.58 10.85
C ILE A 479 18.46 3.78 11.68
N ILE A 480 18.39 3.65 13.01
CA ILE A 480 18.00 4.73 13.91
C ILE A 480 18.97 5.92 13.83
N LYS A 481 20.27 5.70 13.59
CA LYS A 481 21.26 6.78 13.39
C LYS A 481 21.16 7.44 12.02
N ALA A 482 20.71 6.71 10.99
CA ALA A 482 20.55 7.21 9.63
C ALA A 482 19.25 8.04 9.45
N LEU A 483 18.23 7.72 10.26
CA LEU A 483 16.99 8.49 10.41
C LEU A 483 17.21 9.75 11.26
#